data_AF-E0Q7E8-F1
#
_entry.id   AF-E0Q7E8-F1
#
_cell.length_a   1.000
_cell.length_b   1.000
_cell.length_c   1.000
_cell.angle_alpha   90.00
_cell.angle_beta   90.00
_cell.angle_gamma   90.00
#
_symmetry.space_group_name_H-M   'P 1'
#
loop_
_entity.id
_entity.type
_entity.pdbx_description
1 polymer ?
#
loop_
_entity_poly.entity_id
_entity_poly.type
_entity_poly.pdbx_seq_one_letter_code
_entity_poly.pdbx_strand_id
1 'polypeptide(L)'
;MSGRKEIIATHRADVHNDPQYIQCQGCDKAWNGPNAWANFGRHIDELLTQQPKNPKEAILNVLADHLGDPDEHSGWDWCLDVLLNDQGRIVCGCGWKADNVDDIDEWRNHMADAILDELEKVPEGETE
;
A
#
# COMPACT_ATOMS: atom_id res chain seq x y z
N MET A 1 -0.07 -9.96 3.44
CA MET A 1 0.78 -9.08 2.62
C MET A 1 -0.04 -7.83 2.43
N SER A 2 0.46 -6.63 2.69
CA SER A 2 -0.41 -5.46 2.61
C SER A 2 0.38 -4.24 2.17
N GLY A 3 0.33 -3.96 0.87
CA GLY A 3 0.71 -2.64 0.37
C GLY A 3 -0.11 -1.56 1.08
N ARG A 4 0.39 -0.33 1.16
CA ARG A 4 -0.33 0.82 1.72
C ARG A 4 -1.76 0.93 1.20
N LYS A 5 -1.99 0.67 -0.09
CA LYS A 5 -3.34 0.68 -0.66
C LYS A 5 -4.26 -0.36 -0.04
N GLU A 6 -3.75 -1.57 0.14
CA GLU A 6 -4.51 -2.68 0.73
C GLU A 6 -4.79 -2.43 2.22
N ILE A 7 -3.84 -1.84 2.94
CA ILE A 7 -4.03 -1.40 4.33
C ILE A 7 -5.19 -0.41 4.40
N ILE A 8 -5.19 0.64 3.56
CA ILE A 8 -6.26 1.64 3.54
C ILE A 8 -7.59 1.04 3.07
N ALA A 9 -7.55 0.10 2.12
CA ALA A 9 -8.74 -0.56 1.60
C ALA A 9 -9.39 -1.49 2.64
N THR A 10 -8.59 -2.17 3.46
CA THR A 10 -9.04 -3.15 4.45
C THR A 10 -9.39 -2.51 5.79
N HIS A 11 -8.59 -1.54 6.24
CA HIS A 11 -8.75 -0.88 7.54
C HIS A 11 -9.63 0.37 7.42
N ARG A 12 -10.92 0.18 7.13
CA ARG A 12 -11.91 1.26 7.06
C ARG A 12 -12.55 1.53 8.42
N ALA A 13 -12.98 2.78 8.63
CA ALA A 13 -13.75 3.15 9.80
C ALA A 13 -15.23 2.75 9.60
N ASP A 14 -15.73 1.95 10.52
CA ASP A 14 -17.16 1.72 10.72
C ASP A 14 -17.65 2.56 11.90
N VAL A 15 -18.75 3.28 11.72
CA VAL A 15 -19.28 4.22 12.72
C VAL A 15 -20.55 3.66 13.31
N HIS A 16 -20.47 3.28 14.58
CA HIS A 16 -21.61 2.84 15.36
C HIS A 16 -22.14 4.03 16.16
N ASN A 17 -23.46 4.20 16.18
CA ASN A 17 -24.10 5.39 16.76
C ASN A 17 -24.81 5.14 18.10
N ASP A 18 -24.93 3.88 18.55
CA ASP A 18 -25.56 3.54 19.83
C ASP A 18 -25.01 2.24 20.45
N PRO A 19 -24.05 2.31 21.39
CA PRO A 19 -23.31 3.51 21.81
C PRO A 19 -22.41 4.05 20.69
N GLN A 20 -22.02 5.34 20.75
CA GLN A 20 -21.18 5.93 19.71
C GLN A 20 -19.72 5.46 19.81
N TYR A 21 -19.26 4.73 18.80
CA TYR A 21 -17.86 4.29 18.68
C TYR A 21 -17.45 4.08 17.22
N ILE A 22 -16.14 4.06 16.98
CA ILE A 22 -15.54 3.75 15.69
C ILE A 22 -14.86 2.41 15.77
N GLN A 23 -15.13 1.53 14.82
CA GLN A 23 -14.48 0.23 14.68
C GLN A 23 -13.66 0.17 13.40
N CYS A 24 -12.46 -0.39 13.46
CA CYS A 24 -11.69 -0.70 12.27
C CYS A 24 -12.19 -2.03 11.68
N GLN A 25 -12.68 -2.02 10.45
CA GLN A 25 -13.18 -3.24 9.79
C GLN A 25 -12.10 -4.30 9.55
N GLY A 26 -10.83 -3.87 9.41
CA GLY A 26 -9.71 -4.79 9.11
C GLY A 26 -9.17 -5.55 10.33
N CYS A 27 -9.40 -5.06 11.55
CA CYS A 27 -8.83 -5.66 12.76
C CYS A 27 -9.74 -5.64 14.00
N ASP A 28 -10.99 -5.23 13.84
CA ASP A 28 -12.03 -5.16 14.87
C ASP A 28 -11.70 -4.30 16.11
N LYS A 29 -10.61 -3.52 16.06
CA LYS A 29 -10.30 -2.56 17.12
C LYS A 29 -11.37 -1.47 17.16
N ALA A 30 -11.87 -1.17 18.35
CA ALA A 30 -12.89 -0.16 18.57
C ALA A 30 -12.41 0.95 19.51
N TRP A 31 -12.76 2.19 19.19
CA TRP A 31 -12.46 3.37 20.00
C TRP A 31 -13.74 4.13 20.33
N ASN A 32 -13.90 4.43 21.63
CA ASN A 32 -15.05 5.14 22.17
C ASN A 32 -14.70 6.58 22.55
N GLY A 33 -15.71 7.45 22.62
CA GLY A 33 -15.58 8.80 23.15
C GLY A 33 -15.10 9.85 22.13
N PRO A 34 -14.83 11.08 22.58
CA PRO A 34 -14.64 12.24 21.70
C PRO A 34 -13.40 12.16 20.81
N ASN A 35 -12.40 11.34 21.19
CA ASN A 35 -11.15 11.16 20.44
C ASN A 35 -11.16 9.90 19.56
N ALA A 36 -12.32 9.24 19.36
CA ALA A 36 -12.40 8.00 18.60
C ALA A 36 -11.80 8.14 17.18
N TRP A 37 -12.13 9.22 16.46
CA TRP A 37 -11.59 9.49 15.12
C TRP A 37 -10.07 9.70 15.11
N ALA A 38 -9.55 10.47 16.07
CA ALA A 38 -8.11 10.71 16.17
C ALA A 38 -7.34 9.43 16.53
N ASN A 39 -7.94 8.55 17.36
CA ASN A 39 -7.37 7.25 17.68
C ASN A 39 -7.37 6.30 16.48
N PHE A 40 -8.46 6.27 15.71
CA PHE A 40 -8.53 5.52 14.47
C PHE A 40 -7.48 6.02 13.46
N GLY A 41 -7.35 7.34 13.28
CA GLY A 41 -6.32 7.92 12.40
C GLY A 41 -4.91 7.48 12.79
N ARG A 42 -4.55 7.62 14.08
CA ARG A 42 -3.25 7.13 14.59
C ARG A 42 -3.06 5.63 14.38
N HIS A 43 -4.12 4.83 14.50
CA HIS A 43 -4.04 3.41 14.23
C HIS A 43 -3.70 3.11 12.76
N ILE A 44 -4.29 3.85 11.80
CA ILE A 44 -3.93 3.72 10.38
C ILE A 44 -2.49 4.18 10.14
N ASP A 45 -2.07 5.29 10.75
CA ASP A 45 -0.69 5.77 10.64
C ASP A 45 0.32 4.74 11.18
N GLU A 46 0.01 4.10 12.32
CA GLU A 46 0.81 3.01 12.88
C GLU A 46 0.91 1.82 11.92
N LEU A 47 -0.18 1.44 11.24
CA LEU A 47 -0.16 0.37 10.24
C LEU A 47 0.69 0.74 9.02
N LEU A 48 0.57 1.98 8.52
CA LEU A 48 1.29 2.47 7.35
C LEU A 48 2.79 2.70 7.58
N THR A 49 3.21 2.80 8.84
CA THR A 49 4.61 3.00 9.25
C THR A 49 5.32 1.71 9.66
N GLN A 50 4.62 0.58 9.65
CA GLN A 50 5.25 -0.72 9.93
C GLN A 50 6.33 -1.02 8.89
N GLN A 51 7.52 -1.35 9.39
CA GLN A 51 8.64 -1.76 8.56
C GLN A 51 8.45 -3.21 8.10
N PRO A 52 8.91 -3.56 6.89
CA PRO A 52 8.97 -4.94 6.45
C PRO A 52 9.92 -5.75 7.35
N LYS A 53 9.55 -6.98 7.70
CA LYS A 53 10.35 -7.81 8.61
C LYS A 53 11.58 -8.40 7.94
N ASN A 54 11.51 -8.60 6.62
CA ASN A 54 12.58 -9.19 5.83
C ASN A 54 12.56 -8.66 4.38
N PRO A 55 13.63 -8.90 3.60
CA PRO A 55 13.71 -8.43 2.20
C PRO A 55 12.58 -8.93 1.31
N LYS A 56 12.06 -10.14 1.56
CA LYS A 56 10.96 -10.70 0.77
C LYS A 56 9.67 -9.92 1.01
N GLU A 57 9.33 -9.61 2.26
CA GLU A 57 8.17 -8.78 2.60
C GLU A 57 8.30 -7.37 2.03
N ALA A 58 9.50 -6.79 2.05
CA ALA A 58 9.78 -5.49 1.41
C ALA A 58 9.43 -5.51 -0.10
N ILE A 59 9.92 -6.51 -0.84
CA ILE A 59 9.61 -6.67 -2.27
C ILE A 59 8.11 -6.86 -2.48
N LEU A 60 7.46 -7.72 -1.70
CA LEU A 60 6.01 -7.97 -1.81
C LEU A 60 5.18 -6.69 -1.58
N ASN A 61 5.58 -5.84 -0.62
CA ASN A 61 4.91 -4.57 -0.36
C ASN A 61 5.03 -3.62 -1.56
N VAL A 62 6.21 -3.50 -2.18
CA VAL A 62 6.40 -2.68 -3.38
C VAL A 62 5.54 -3.18 -4.54
N LEU A 63 5.51 -4.49 -4.79
CA LEU A 63 4.70 -5.07 -5.85
C LEU A 63 3.21 -4.80 -5.61
N ALA A 64 2.71 -5.00 -4.40
CA ALA A 64 1.32 -4.71 -4.04
C ALA A 64 0.95 -3.23 -4.26
N ASP A 65 1.84 -2.30 -3.88
CA ASP A 65 1.59 -0.86 -4.02
C ASP A 65 1.70 -0.33 -5.46
N HIS A 66 2.53 -0.97 -6.28
CA HIS A 66 2.86 -0.47 -7.62
C HIS A 66 2.16 -1.24 -8.75
N LEU A 67 1.91 -2.53 -8.59
CA LEU A 67 1.27 -3.43 -9.56
C LEU A 67 -0.13 -3.90 -9.14
N GLY A 68 -0.45 -3.85 -7.84
CA GLY A 68 -1.67 -4.46 -7.28
C GLY A 68 -1.43 -5.88 -6.77
N ASP A 69 -2.49 -6.55 -6.31
CA ASP A 69 -2.40 -7.90 -5.75
C ASP A 69 -2.05 -8.92 -6.86
N PRO A 70 -0.90 -9.62 -6.77
CA PRO A 70 -0.54 -10.65 -7.72
C PRO A 70 -1.39 -11.93 -7.64
N ASP A 71 -2.06 -12.16 -6.50
CA ASP A 71 -2.88 -13.35 -6.25
C ASP A 71 -4.37 -13.11 -6.60
N GLU A 72 -4.78 -11.85 -6.79
CA GLU A 72 -6.11 -11.49 -7.30
C GLU A 72 -6.15 -11.71 -8.83
N HIS A 73 -6.14 -12.99 -9.24
CA HIS A 73 -6.06 -13.50 -10.62
C HIS A 73 -7.14 -12.99 -11.60
N SER A 74 -8.07 -12.12 -11.17
CA SER A 74 -9.18 -11.65 -12.00
C SER A 74 -8.80 -10.56 -13.02
N GLY A 75 -7.61 -9.96 -12.91
CA GLY A 75 -7.13 -8.90 -13.81
C GLY A 75 -5.89 -9.25 -14.66
N TRP A 76 -5.33 -10.44 -14.49
CA TRP A 76 -4.01 -10.83 -14.99
C TRP A 76 -3.99 -11.34 -16.44
N ASP A 77 -5.02 -11.05 -17.25
CA ASP A 77 -5.15 -11.80 -18.49
C ASP A 77 -4.00 -11.50 -19.46
N TRP A 78 -3.50 -10.27 -19.64
CA TRP A 78 -2.39 -10.06 -20.57
C TRP A 78 -1.49 -8.90 -20.14
N CYS A 79 -0.28 -9.21 -19.65
CA CYS A 79 0.78 -8.21 -19.54
C CYS A 79 0.88 -7.59 -18.14
N LEU A 80 2.09 -7.30 -17.66
CA LEU A 80 2.36 -6.21 -16.72
C LEU A 80 2.02 -4.89 -17.47
N ASP A 81 0.73 -4.67 -17.76
CA ASP A 81 0.28 -3.49 -18.49
C ASP A 81 0.38 -2.30 -17.54
N VAL A 82 1.45 -1.53 -17.73
CA VAL A 82 1.62 -0.24 -17.10
C VAL A 82 0.36 0.59 -17.35
N LEU A 83 -0.27 1.08 -16.27
CA LEU A 83 -1.47 1.89 -16.38
C LEU A 83 -1.12 3.21 -17.08
N LEU A 84 -1.77 3.52 -18.20
CA LEU A 84 -1.65 4.82 -18.85
C LEU A 84 -2.77 5.74 -18.40
N ASN A 85 -2.47 7.02 -18.15
CA ASN A 85 -3.51 8.04 -18.00
C ASN A 85 -4.05 8.52 -19.35
N ASP A 86 -5.05 9.40 -19.31
CA ASP A 86 -5.67 10.01 -20.50
C ASP A 86 -4.68 10.76 -21.43
N GLN A 87 -3.46 10.99 -20.98
CA GLN A 87 -2.38 11.65 -21.73
C GLN A 87 -1.32 10.65 -22.26
N GLY A 88 -1.53 9.34 -22.09
CA GLY A 88 -0.58 8.30 -22.51
C GLY A 88 0.66 8.20 -21.61
N ARG A 89 0.62 8.77 -20.40
CA ARG A 89 1.75 8.65 -19.47
C ARG A 89 1.54 7.46 -18.55
N ILE A 90 2.61 6.71 -18.30
CA ILE A 90 2.60 5.65 -17.30
C ILE A 90 2.30 6.24 -15.93
N VAL A 91 1.39 5.60 -15.20
CA VAL A 91 0.98 5.92 -13.83
C VAL A 91 1.19 4.68 -12.98
N CYS A 92 1.94 4.85 -11.91
CA CYS A 92 2.16 3.81 -10.93
C CYS A 92 1.01 3.76 -9.91
N GLY A 93 0.75 2.58 -9.33
CA GLY A 93 -0.19 2.42 -8.24
C GLY A 93 0.03 3.42 -7.10
N CYS A 94 1.27 3.71 -6.71
CA CYS A 94 1.58 4.67 -5.66
C CYS A 94 1.28 6.16 -5.99
N GLY A 95 0.79 6.46 -7.20
CA GLY A 95 0.43 7.81 -7.65
C GLY A 95 1.55 8.54 -8.41
N TRP A 96 2.73 7.93 -8.51
CA TRP A 96 3.81 8.40 -9.40
C TRP A 96 3.37 8.38 -10.87
N LYS A 97 3.89 9.31 -11.66
CA LYS A 97 3.59 9.43 -13.09
C LYS A 97 4.88 9.70 -13.85
N ALA A 98 5.06 9.03 -14.98
CA ALA A 98 6.16 9.32 -15.90
C ALA A 98 6.02 10.75 -16.46
N ASP A 99 7.16 11.43 -16.59
CA ASP A 99 7.22 12.75 -17.23
C ASP A 99 6.98 12.62 -18.74
N ASN A 100 7.47 11.54 -19.34
CA ASN A 100 7.33 11.22 -20.75
C ASN A 100 6.17 10.24 -21.02
N VAL A 101 5.68 10.27 -22.27
CA VAL A 101 4.65 9.33 -22.76
C VAL A 101 5.27 7.95 -22.94
N ASP A 102 4.62 6.91 -22.43
CA ASP A 102 5.03 5.50 -22.55
C ASP A 102 6.50 5.19 -22.17
N ASP A 103 7.10 5.97 -21.27
CA ASP A 103 8.50 5.81 -20.87
C ASP A 103 8.69 4.67 -19.86
N ILE A 104 8.84 3.47 -20.40
CA ILE A 104 8.97 2.23 -19.61
C ILE A 104 10.26 2.19 -18.79
N ASP A 105 11.33 2.83 -19.24
CA ASP A 105 12.60 2.84 -18.53
C ASP A 105 12.53 3.79 -17.32
N GLU A 106 11.82 4.92 -17.44
CA GLU A 106 11.47 5.79 -16.32
C GLU A 106 10.68 5.03 -15.24
N TRP A 107 9.68 4.24 -15.65
CA TRP A 107 8.91 3.41 -14.73
C TRP A 107 9.75 2.30 -14.06
N ARG A 108 10.66 1.66 -14.80
CA ARG A 108 11.57 0.63 -14.25
C ARG A 108 12.53 1.21 -13.21
N ASN A 109 13.06 2.40 -13.46
CA ASN A 109 13.92 3.10 -12.49
C ASN A 109 13.14 3.43 -11.22
N HIS A 110 11.91 3.97 -11.36
CA HIS A 110 11.02 4.21 -10.23
C HIS A 110 10.73 2.94 -9.40
N MET A 111 10.51 1.79 -10.06
CA MET A 111 10.34 0.50 -9.37
C MET A 111 11.62 0.05 -8.65
N ALA A 112 12.79 0.20 -9.27
CA ALA A 112 14.06 -0.19 -8.67
C ALA A 112 14.38 0.67 -7.43
N ASP A 113 14.19 1.98 -7.52
CA ASP A 113 14.38 2.91 -6.40
C ASP A 113 13.42 2.57 -5.25
N ALA A 114 12.15 2.28 -5.55
CA ALA A 114 11.18 1.88 -4.54
C ALA A 114 11.54 0.55 -3.85
N ILE A 115 12.11 -0.42 -4.58
CA ILE A 115 12.61 -1.67 -4.00
C ILE A 115 13.78 -1.39 -3.07
N LEU A 116 14.74 -0.56 -3.49
CA LEU A 116 15.89 -0.20 -2.66
C LEU A 116 15.45 0.51 -1.38
N ASP A 117 14.55 1.49 -1.48
CA ASP A 117 13.99 2.23 -0.34
C ASP A 117 13.29 1.32 0.69
N GLU A 118 12.55 0.30 0.24
CA GLU A 118 11.92 -0.65 1.17
C GLU A 118 12.92 -1.66 1.74
N LEU A 119 13.95 -2.04 0.98
CA LEU A 119 15.03 -2.90 1.48
C LEU A 119 15.86 -2.21 2.58
N GLU A 120 16.09 -0.89 2.48
CA GLU A 120 16.78 -0.11 3.52
C GLU A 120 16.04 -0.06 4.86
N LYS A 121 14.72 -0.31 4.86
CA LYS A 121 13.90 -0.35 6.08
C LYS A 121 13.94 -1.70 6.79
N VAL A 122 14.49 -2.73 6.15
CA VAL A 122 14.61 -4.05 6.74
C VAL A 122 15.65 -3.99 7.88
N PRO A 123 15.33 -4.43 9.10
CA PRO A 123 16.27 -4.42 10.21
C PRO A 123 17.55 -5.23 9.90
N GLU A 124 18.72 -4.69 10.24
CA GLU A 124 19.97 -5.45 10.15
C GLU A 124 19.97 -6.58 11.18
N GLY A 125 19.68 -7.79 10.72
CA GLY A 125 19.84 -9.01 11.52
C GLY A 125 18.55 -9.80 11.68
N GLU A 126 18.14 -10.49 10.63
CA GLU A 126 17.49 -11.81 10.68
C GLU A 126 17.56 -12.38 9.25
N THR A 127 18.75 -12.85 8.87
CA THR A 127 18.84 -13.86 7.82
C THR A 127 18.17 -15.12 8.37
N GLU A 128 17.10 -15.57 7.70
CA GLU A 128 16.38 -16.83 7.98
C GLU A 128 17.32 -18.03 8.22
#